data_AF-C6HAM0-F1
#
_entry.id   AF-C6HAM0-F1
#
_cell.length_a   1.000
_cell.length_b   1.000
_cell.length_c   1.000
_cell.angle_alpha   90.00
_cell.angle_beta   90.00
_cell.angle_gamma   90.00
#
_symmetry.space_group_name_H-M   'P 1'
#
loop_
_entity.id
_entity.type
_entity.pdbx_description
1 polymer ?
#
loop_
_entity_poly.entity_id
_entity_poly.type
_entity_poly.pdbx_seq_one_letter_code
_entity_poly.pdbx_strand_id
1 'polypeptide(L)'
;MYRPNSRWTWSFVIVACVQAAIILGFESYVFARFQSELRGNWSNTATSRTIPTFLTLYIFGFVYELVLTYDALQMKNTIQVIGICICNVGLLIYGAVQTDQIRDAILQLNAGKNIDKQIWPDLKPFLIAIPIIIAPICE
;
A
#
# COMPACT_ATOMS: atom_id res chain seq x y z
N MET A 1 37.43 -16.38 4.89
CA MET A 1 35.99 -16.62 4.74
C MET A 1 35.28 -16.10 5.98
N TYR A 2 34.92 -14.82 5.98
CA TYR A 2 34.32 -14.11 7.12
C TYR A 2 32.80 -14.05 6.90
N ARG A 3 32.03 -14.68 7.79
CA ARG A 3 30.57 -14.71 7.80
C ARG A 3 30.08 -13.42 8.47
N PRO A 4 29.43 -12.48 7.75
CA PRO A 4 28.87 -11.32 8.44
C PRO A 4 27.74 -11.76 9.36
N ASN A 5 27.85 -11.30 10.60
CA ASN A 5 27.17 -11.77 11.81
C ASN A 5 26.12 -10.76 12.26
N SER A 6 24.94 -10.77 11.63
CA SER A 6 23.73 -10.25 12.27
C SER A 6 22.51 -10.92 11.64
N ARG A 7 22.03 -11.98 12.31
CA ARG A 7 20.75 -12.63 11.97
C ARG A 7 19.57 -11.64 12.02
N TRP A 8 19.69 -10.58 12.81
CA TRP A 8 18.68 -9.54 13.01
C TRP A 8 18.36 -8.75 11.74
N THR A 9 19.36 -8.40 10.94
CA THR A 9 19.15 -7.64 9.70
C THR A 9 18.43 -8.49 8.65
N TRP A 10 18.73 -9.78 8.60
CA TRP A 10 18.06 -10.73 7.71
C TRP A 10 16.60 -10.97 8.12
N SER A 11 16.33 -11.05 9.43
CA SER A 11 14.96 -11.15 9.94
C SER A 11 14.14 -9.90 9.60
N PHE A 12 14.71 -8.70 9.75
CA PHE A 12 14.02 -7.45 9.41
C PHE A 12 13.62 -7.38 7.93
N VAL A 13 14.55 -7.77 7.05
CA VAL A 13 14.30 -7.82 5.60
C VAL A 13 13.20 -8.82 5.24
N ILE A 14 13.20 -10.01 5.85
CA ILE A 14 12.14 -11.01 5.63
C ILE A 14 10.78 -10.46 6.10
N VAL A 15 10.73 -9.81 7.26
CA VAL A 15 9.49 -9.23 7.79
C VAL A 15 8.95 -8.15 6.86
N ALA A 16 9.80 -7.25 6.36
CA ALA A 16 9.40 -6.22 5.40
C ALA A 16 8.87 -6.82 4.09
N CYS A 17 9.51 -7.87 3.56
CA CYS A 17 9.01 -8.58 2.38
C CYS A 17 7.63 -9.22 2.59
N VAL A 18 7.44 -9.88 3.74
CA VAL A 18 6.14 -10.50 4.07
C VAL A 18 5.07 -9.44 4.24
N GLN A 19 5.38 -8.33 4.91
CA GLN A 19 4.48 -7.19 5.05
C GLN A 19 4.08 -6.61 3.69
N ALA A 20 5.05 -6.37 2.79
CA ALA A 20 4.78 -5.88 1.45
C ALA A 20 3.86 -6.82 0.66
N ALA A 21 4.07 -8.14 0.75
CA ALA A 21 3.22 -9.13 0.10
C ALA A 21 1.77 -9.10 0.61
N ILE A 22 1.58 -8.94 1.93
CA ILE A 22 0.25 -8.83 2.53
C ILE A 22 -0.45 -7.55 2.07
N ILE A 23 0.25 -6.40 2.07
CA ILE A 23 -0.33 -5.11 1.67
C ILE A 23 -0.70 -5.11 0.19
N LEU A 24 0.17 -5.63 -0.69
CA LEU A 24 -0.13 -5.80 -2.12
C LEU A 24 -1.38 -6.67 -2.34
N GLY A 25 -1.54 -7.74 -1.54
CA GLY A 25 -2.75 -8.57 -1.55
C GLY A 25 -4.01 -7.76 -1.24
N PHE A 26 -3.99 -6.99 -0.14
CA PHE A 26 -5.12 -6.14 0.24
C PHE A 26 -5.42 -5.05 -0.80
N GLU A 27 -4.40 -4.35 -1.29
CA GLU A 27 -4.54 -3.30 -2.31
C GLU A 27 -5.16 -3.84 -3.60
N SER A 28 -4.72 -5.02 -4.05
CA SER A 28 -5.27 -5.67 -5.25
C SER A 28 -6.75 -6.06 -5.08
N TYR A 29 -7.14 -6.52 -3.90
CA TYR A 29 -8.52 -6.85 -3.58
C TYR A 29 -9.41 -5.59 -3.57
N VAL A 30 -8.96 -4.52 -2.90
CA VAL A 30 -9.65 -3.23 -2.85
C VAL A 30 -9.82 -2.67 -4.26
N PHE A 31 -8.77 -2.70 -5.08
CA PHE A 31 -8.80 -2.27 -6.48
C PHE A 31 -9.82 -3.07 -7.30
N ALA A 32 -9.81 -4.40 -7.18
CA ALA A 32 -10.73 -5.27 -7.91
C ALA A 32 -12.19 -5.03 -7.49
N ARG A 33 -12.45 -4.86 -6.18
CA ARG A 33 -13.80 -4.56 -5.68
C ARG A 33 -14.26 -3.20 -6.18
N PHE A 34 -13.42 -2.17 -6.07
CA PHE A 34 -13.74 -0.83 -6.56
C PHE A 34 -14.05 -0.82 -8.06
N GLN A 35 -13.24 -1.51 -8.87
CA GLN A 35 -13.49 -1.65 -10.31
C GLN A 35 -14.79 -2.40 -10.63
N SER A 36 -15.17 -3.37 -9.81
CA SER A 36 -16.44 -4.11 -9.95
C SER A 36 -17.66 -3.24 -9.63
N GLU A 37 -17.55 -2.36 -8.64
CA GLU A 37 -18.63 -1.42 -8.26
C GLU A 37 -18.78 -0.26 -9.26
N LEU A 38 -17.71 0.08 -9.99
CA LEU A 38 -17.74 1.10 -11.05
C LEU A 38 -18.46 0.66 -12.34
N ARG A 39 -19.18 -0.48 -12.34
CA ARG A 39 -19.94 -1.00 -13.48
C ARG A 39 -21.20 -0.16 -13.76
N GLY A 40 -21.02 0.98 -14.45
CA GLY A 40 -22.07 1.85 -14.95
C GLY A 40 -21.52 3.04 -15.76
N ASN A 41 -22.40 3.83 -16.40
CA ASN A 41 -22.13 4.95 -17.34
C ASN A 41 -21.27 6.14 -16.79
N TRP A 42 -20.53 5.92 -15.70
CA TRP A 42 -19.93 6.95 -14.85
C TRP A 42 -18.41 6.80 -14.68
N SER A 43 -17.78 5.87 -15.43
CA SER A 43 -16.33 5.64 -15.52
C SER A 43 -15.50 6.82 -16.07
N ASN A 44 -16.15 7.98 -16.25
CA ASN A 44 -15.58 9.16 -16.90
C ASN A 44 -15.50 10.39 -15.99
N THR A 45 -15.90 10.27 -14.72
CA THR A 45 -15.63 11.32 -13.73
C THR A 45 -14.16 11.25 -13.30
N ALA A 46 -13.49 12.41 -13.22
CA ALA A 46 -12.07 12.49 -12.86
C ALA A 46 -11.77 11.74 -11.54
N THR A 47 -12.66 11.88 -10.56
CA THR A 47 -12.51 11.30 -9.22
C THR A 47 -12.60 9.77 -9.21
N SER A 48 -13.32 9.14 -10.15
CA SER A 48 -13.37 7.68 -10.33
C SER A 48 -12.03 7.11 -10.81
N ARG A 49 -11.21 7.91 -11.51
CA ARG A 49 -9.86 7.52 -11.97
C ARG A 49 -8.75 7.88 -10.98
N THR A 50 -8.98 8.86 -10.12
CA THR A 50 -8.02 9.31 -9.11
C THR A 50 -7.73 8.22 -8.06
N ILE A 51 -8.77 7.55 -7.55
CA ILE A 51 -8.65 6.48 -6.55
C ILE A 51 -7.77 5.31 -7.05
N PRO A 52 -8.03 4.69 -8.21
CA PRO A 52 -7.21 3.61 -8.74
C PRO A 52 -5.78 4.06 -9.09
N THR A 53 -5.59 5.32 -9.45
CA THR A 53 -4.25 5.88 -9.68
C THR A 53 -3.42 5.90 -8.41
N PHE A 54 -3.98 6.35 -7.28
CA PHE A 54 -3.27 6.34 -6.00
C PHE A 54 -2.96 4.91 -5.51
N LEU A 55 -3.91 3.97 -5.61
CA LEU A 55 -3.69 2.54 -5.33
C LEU A 55 -2.55 1.97 -6.20
N THR A 56 -2.53 2.29 -7.48
CA THR A 56 -1.49 1.81 -8.40
C THR A 56 -0.12 2.38 -8.06
N LEU A 57 -0.01 3.68 -7.71
CA LEU A 57 1.24 4.29 -7.27
C LEU A 57 1.78 3.63 -6.00
N TYR A 58 0.90 3.24 -5.08
CA TYR A 58 1.30 2.55 -3.86
C TYR A 58 1.84 1.14 -4.15
N ILE A 59 1.15 0.39 -5.01
CA ILE A 59 1.62 -0.92 -5.49
C ILE A 59 2.99 -0.80 -6.15
N PHE A 60 3.20 0.19 -7.02
CA PHE A 60 4.51 0.43 -7.64
C PHE A 60 5.60 0.74 -6.62
N GLY A 61 5.29 1.52 -5.58
CA GLY A 61 6.20 1.80 -4.47
C GLY A 61 6.67 0.53 -3.75
N PHE A 62 5.74 -0.38 -3.42
CA PHE A 62 6.08 -1.66 -2.80
C PHE A 62 6.86 -2.59 -3.71
N VAL A 63 6.50 -2.66 -5.00
CA VAL A 63 7.27 -3.46 -5.97
C VAL A 63 8.69 -2.94 -6.09
N TYR A 64 8.88 -1.62 -6.11
CA TYR A 64 10.21 -1.00 -6.13
C TYR A 64 11.02 -1.35 -4.88
N GLU A 65 10.40 -1.30 -3.71
CA GLU A 65 11.03 -1.72 -2.45
C GLU A 65 11.44 -3.20 -2.46
N LEU A 66 10.59 -4.10 -2.98
CA LEU A 66 10.92 -5.52 -3.11
C LEU A 66 12.13 -5.76 -4.02
N VAL A 67 12.21 -5.02 -5.14
CA VAL A 67 13.36 -5.10 -6.06
C VAL A 67 14.64 -4.62 -5.38
N LEU A 68 14.60 -3.48 -4.68
CA LEU A 68 15.74 -2.98 -3.91
C LEU A 68 16.16 -3.93 -2.80
N THR A 69 15.19 -4.58 -2.16
CA THR A 69 15.44 -5.56 -1.11
C THR A 69 16.13 -6.80 -1.64
N TYR A 70 15.69 -7.31 -2.79
CA TYR A 70 16.34 -8.41 -3.50
C TYR A 70 17.79 -8.05 -3.88
N ASP A 71 17.99 -6.85 -4.44
CA ASP A 71 19.31 -6.34 -4.83
C ASP A 71 20.26 -6.17 -3.62
N ALA A 72 19.75 -5.66 -2.50
CA ALA A 72 20.49 -5.50 -1.25
C ALA A 72 20.95 -6.84 -0.65
N LEU A 73 20.14 -7.90 -0.77
CA LEU A 73 20.49 -9.25 -0.33
C LEU A 73 21.64 -9.83 -1.16
N GLN A 74 21.63 -9.57 -2.47
CA GLN A 74 22.65 -10.07 -3.38
C GLN A 74 24.00 -9.35 -3.18
N MET A 75 23.98 -8.03 -2.97
CA MET A 75 25.20 -7.23 -2.79
C MET A 75 25.75 -7.19 -1.36
N LYS A 76 24.97 -7.61 -0.35
CA LYS A 76 25.34 -7.53 1.09
C LYS A 76 25.77 -6.13 1.53
N ASN A 77 25.25 -5.10 0.87
CA ASN A 77 25.62 -3.71 1.13
C ASN A 77 24.75 -3.11 2.23
N THR A 78 25.37 -2.75 3.36
CA THR A 78 24.69 -2.12 4.51
C THR A 78 24.05 -0.77 4.13
N ILE A 79 24.60 -0.05 3.16
CA ILE A 79 24.04 1.24 2.68
C ILE A 79 22.66 1.03 2.04
N GLN A 80 22.44 -0.06 1.30
CA GLN A 80 21.13 -0.34 0.69
C GLN A 80 20.09 -0.72 1.73
N VAL A 81 20.50 -1.41 2.80
CA VAL A 81 19.63 -1.73 3.93
C VAL A 81 19.11 -0.47 4.60
N ILE A 82 19.96 0.55 4.79
CA ILE A 82 19.53 1.84 5.35
C ILE A 82 18.52 2.52 4.41
N GLY A 83 18.75 2.45 3.10
CA GLY A 83 17.79 2.94 2.10
C GLY A 83 16.42 2.25 2.18
N ILE A 84 16.40 0.93 2.37
CA ILE A 84 15.16 0.14 2.53
C ILE A 84 14.40 0.55 3.79
N CYS A 85 15.09 0.83 4.90
CA CYS A 85 14.42 1.36 6.10
C CYS A 85 13.74 2.70 5.84
N ILE A 86 14.39 3.62 5.10
CA ILE A 86 13.81 4.92 4.75
C ILE A 86 12.63 4.75 3.78
N CYS A 87 12.73 3.84 2.81
CA CYS A 87 11.64 3.50 1.90
C CYS A 87 10.41 2.97 2.64
N ASN A 88 10.59 2.07 3.61
CA ASN A 88 9.50 1.56 4.46
C ASN A 88 8.77 2.69 5.19
N VAL A 89 9.51 3.65 5.78
CA VAL A 89 8.91 4.82 6.45
C VAL A 89 8.16 5.70 5.45
N GLY A 90 8.73 5.91 4.26
CA GLY A 90 8.09 6.67 3.19
C GLY A 90 6.77 6.03 2.72
N LEU A 91 6.73 4.70 2.57
CA LEU A 91 5.54 3.95 2.19
C LEU A 91 4.50 3.92 3.32
N LEU A 92 4.92 3.93 4.59
CA LEU A 92 4.01 4.08 5.72
C LEU A 92 3.32 5.45 5.67
N ILE A 93 4.08 6.53 5.48
CA ILE A 93 3.53 7.88 5.36
C ILE A 93 2.60 7.98 4.15
N TYR A 94 3.00 7.41 3.01
CA TYR A 94 2.18 7.41 1.81
C TYR A 94 0.86 6.68 2.04
N GLY A 95 0.87 5.49 2.66
CA GLY A 95 -0.34 4.72 2.95
C GLY A 95 -1.30 5.47 3.87
N ALA A 96 -0.77 6.19 4.87
CA ALA A 96 -1.58 7.07 5.72
C ALA A 96 -2.25 8.18 4.90
N VAL A 97 -1.48 8.92 4.10
CA VAL A 97 -2.00 10.00 3.25
C VAL A 97 -3.01 9.48 2.21
N GLN A 98 -2.71 8.35 1.58
CA GLN A 98 -3.55 7.71 0.57
C GLN A 98 -4.92 7.34 1.16
N THR A 99 -4.96 6.85 2.40
CA THR A 99 -6.22 6.47 3.07
C THR A 99 -7.15 7.67 3.22
N ASP A 100 -6.61 8.82 3.65
CA ASP A 100 -7.37 10.08 3.75
C ASP A 100 -7.81 10.59 2.37
N GLN A 101 -6.95 10.50 1.36
CA GLN A 101 -7.30 10.93 0.00
C GLN A 101 -8.39 10.06 -0.64
N ILE A 102 -8.37 8.73 -0.42
CA ILE A 102 -9.43 7.84 -0.92
C ILE A 102 -10.75 8.14 -0.20
N ARG A 103 -10.71 8.42 1.11
CA ARG A 103 -11.88 8.84 1.89
C ARG A 103 -12.51 10.10 1.31
N ASP A 104 -11.71 11.14 1.10
CA ASP A 104 -12.20 12.41 0.57
C ASP A 104 -12.71 12.29 -0.87
N ALA A 105 -12.02 11.49 -1.70
CA ALA A 105 -12.49 11.17 -3.04
C ALA A 105 -13.88 10.49 -3.00
N ILE A 106 -14.08 9.46 -2.18
CA ILE A 106 -15.38 8.78 -2.07
C ILE A 106 -16.47 9.71 -1.53
N LEU A 107 -16.15 10.58 -0.55
CA LEU A 107 -17.09 11.59 -0.05
C LEU A 107 -17.51 12.57 -1.15
N GLN A 108 -16.59 13.01 -2.00
CA GLN A 108 -16.91 13.86 -3.16
C GLN A 108 -17.79 13.13 -4.20
N LEU A 109 -17.56 11.84 -4.47
CA LEU A 109 -18.43 11.06 -5.35
C LEU A 109 -19.85 10.88 -4.76
N ASN A 110 -19.97 10.66 -3.45
CA ASN A 110 -21.25 10.47 -2.77
C ASN A 110 -22.06 11.78 -2.67
N ALA A 111 -21.40 12.91 -2.40
CA ALA A 111 -22.03 14.23 -2.38
C ALA A 111 -22.69 14.60 -3.73
N GLY A 112 -22.15 14.09 -4.84
CA GLY A 112 -22.75 14.22 -6.17
C GLY A 112 -23.95 13.30 -6.47
N LYS A 113 -24.43 12.47 -5.52
CA LYS A 113 -25.44 11.40 -5.72
C LYS A 113 -25.04 10.35 -6.78
N ASN A 114 -23.74 10.12 -6.98
CA ASN A 114 -23.23 9.32 -8.11
C ASN A 114 -22.84 7.87 -7.74
N ILE A 115 -22.93 7.48 -6.46
CA ILE A 115 -22.62 6.14 -5.96
C ILE A 115 -23.65 5.73 -4.90
N ASP A 116 -24.03 4.45 -4.88
CA ASP A 116 -24.91 3.90 -3.86
C ASP A 116 -24.28 4.10 -2.46
N LYS A 117 -25.06 4.63 -1.52
CA LYS A 117 -24.59 5.14 -0.21
C LYS A 117 -23.90 4.05 0.65
N GLN A 118 -23.99 2.79 0.21
CA GLN A 118 -23.48 1.58 0.85
C GLN A 118 -22.04 1.17 0.50
N ILE A 119 -21.38 1.73 -0.52
CA ILE A 119 -20.00 1.29 -0.88
C ILE A 119 -18.95 1.76 0.13
N TRP A 120 -19.13 2.94 0.72
CA TRP A 120 -18.21 3.46 1.75
C TRP A 120 -18.14 2.59 3.01
N PRO A 121 -19.25 2.16 3.65
CA PRO A 121 -19.18 1.28 4.81
C PRO A 121 -18.61 -0.12 4.51
N ASP A 122 -18.64 -0.59 3.25
CA ASP A 122 -18.03 -1.84 2.82
C ASP A 122 -16.52 -1.71 2.57
N LEU A 123 -16.05 -0.62 1.95
CA LEU A 123 -14.61 -0.38 1.71
C LEU A 123 -13.87 0.17 2.93
N LYS A 124 -14.56 0.96 3.78
CA LYS A 124 -14.00 1.58 4.98
C LYS A 124 -13.27 0.56 5.88
N PRO A 125 -13.82 -0.62 6.23
CA PRO A 125 -13.11 -1.57 7.07
C PRO A 125 -11.85 -2.12 6.41
N PHE A 126 -11.81 -2.30 5.08
CA PHE A 126 -10.61 -2.77 4.38
C PHE A 126 -9.53 -1.68 4.30
N LEU A 127 -9.90 -0.43 4.01
CA LEU A 127 -8.95 0.69 3.97
C LEU A 127 -8.38 1.05 5.35
N ILE A 128 -9.18 0.95 6.41
CA ILE A 128 -8.72 1.17 7.79
C ILE A 128 -7.95 -0.04 8.35
N ALA A 129 -8.23 -1.26 7.85
CA ALA A 129 -7.49 -2.44 8.24
C ALA A 129 -6.03 -2.40 7.79
N ILE A 130 -5.71 -1.78 6.65
CA ILE A 130 -4.33 -1.70 6.12
C ILE A 130 -3.37 -0.99 7.11
N PRO A 131 -3.64 0.24 7.60
CA PRO A 131 -2.79 0.88 8.59
C PRO A 131 -2.88 0.22 9.98
N ILE A 132 -4.00 -0.40 10.34
CA ILE A 132 -4.16 -1.14 11.61
C ILE A 132 -3.32 -2.44 11.63
N ILE A 133 -3.13 -3.10 10.48
CA ILE A 133 -2.25 -4.27 10.34
C ILE A 133 -0.77 -3.86 10.40
N ILE A 134 -0.42 -2.64 9.97
CA ILE A 134 0.94 -2.10 10.02
C ILE A 134 1.31 -1.58 11.42
N ALA A 135 0.36 -1.04 12.18
CA ALA A 135 0.57 -0.46 13.50
C ALA A 135 1.30 -1.36 14.54
N PRO A 136 0.97 -2.65 14.73
CA PRO A 136 1.60 -3.47 15.77
C PRO A 136 3.05 -3.89 15.48
N ILE A 137 3.61 -3.55 14.31
CA ILE A 137 5.01 -3.88 13.95
C ILE A 137 5.97 -2.74 14.32
N CYS A 138 5.45 -1.60 14.79
CA CYS A 138 6.25 -0.47 15.23
C CYS A 138 6.65 -0.53 16.73
N GLU A 139 6.28 -1.60 17.46
CA GLU A 139 6.76 -1.92 18.81
C GLU A 139 7.80 -3.04 18.81
#